data_AF-A0A832SCV4-F1
#
_entry.id   AF-A0A832SCV4-F1
#
_cell.length_a   1.000
_cell.length_b   1.000
_cell.length_c   1.000
_cell.angle_alpha   90.00
_cell.angle_beta   90.00
_cell.angle_gamma   90.00
#
_symmetry.space_group_name_H-M   'P 1'
#
loop_
_entity.id
_entity.type
_entity.pdbx_description
1 polymer ?
#
loop_
_entity_poly.entity_id
_entity_poly.type
_entity_poly.pdbx_seq_one_letter_code
_entity_poly.pdbx_strand_id
1 'polypeptide(L)'
;MSLLTGLLALILVIVIAFVLYRLVKSVTGLIINAVVGVILLWVINLVGLMGMVGRPDIPINIITVLVCAIGGVFGVIITLVLHLLGFPLSI
;
A
#
# COMPACT_ATOMS: atom_id res chain seq x y z
N MET A 1 -3.47 -33.30 -11.49
CA MET A 1 -3.42 -32.20 -10.49
C MET A 1 -2.03 -31.53 -10.35
N SER A 2 -0.98 -31.94 -11.08
CA SER A 2 0.39 -31.38 -10.92
C SER A 2 0.78 -30.32 -11.96
N LEU A 3 0.47 -30.52 -13.25
CA LEU A 3 0.94 -29.64 -14.34
C LEU A 3 0.18 -28.30 -14.44
N LEU A 4 -1.16 -28.32 -14.30
CA LEU A 4 -1.98 -27.10 -14.36
C LEU A 4 -1.66 -26.14 -13.21
N THR A 5 -1.50 -26.67 -12.00
CA THR A 5 -1.09 -25.90 -10.81
C THR A 5 0.31 -25.32 -10.98
N GLY A 6 1.25 -26.10 -11.52
CA GLY A 6 2.61 -25.63 -11.82
C GLY A 6 2.62 -24.49 -12.84
N LEU A 7 1.80 -24.58 -13.90
CA LEU A 7 1.67 -23.53 -14.90
C LEU A 7 1.04 -22.25 -14.32
N LEU A 8 -0.02 -22.39 -13.53
CA LEU A 8 -0.66 -21.25 -12.86
C LEU A 8 0.30 -20.55 -11.89
N ALA A 9 1.06 -21.31 -11.11
CA ALA A 9 2.06 -20.75 -10.21
C ALA A 9 3.16 -20.01 -10.97
N LEU A 10 3.65 -20.56 -12.09
CA LEU A 10 4.65 -19.92 -12.94
C LEU A 10 4.14 -18.60 -13.51
N ILE A 11 2.92 -18.59 -14.06
CA ILE A 11 2.28 -17.38 -14.59
C ILE A 11 2.14 -16.33 -13.49
N LEU A 12 1.69 -16.72 -12.30
CA LEU A 12 1.54 -15.82 -11.16
C LEU A 12 2.89 -15.20 -10.74
N VAL A 13 3.95 -16.00 -10.68
CA VAL A 13 5.30 -15.50 -10.36
C VAL A 13 5.80 -14.52 -11.43
N ILE A 14 5.60 -14.83 -12.72
CA ILE A 14 5.99 -13.94 -13.82
C ILE A 14 5.22 -12.62 -13.76
N VAL A 15 3.92 -12.66 -13.48
CA VAL A 15 3.08 -11.46 -13.32
C VAL A 15 3.56 -10.62 -12.14
N ILE A 16 3.82 -11.23 -10.98
CA ILE A 16 4.35 -10.52 -9.81
C ILE A 16 5.71 -9.90 -10.13
N ALA A 17 6.62 -10.66 -10.74
CA ALA A 17 7.95 -10.17 -11.12
C ALA A 17 7.88 -9.02 -12.12
N PHE A 18 6.98 -9.09 -13.11
CA PHE A 18 6.78 -8.03 -14.08
C PHE A 18 6.21 -6.76 -13.44
N VAL A 19 5.24 -6.90 -12.53
CA VAL A 19 4.67 -5.77 -11.77
C VAL A 19 5.76 -5.12 -10.90
N LEU A 20 6.55 -5.92 -10.18
CA LEU A 20 7.68 -5.44 -9.38
C LEU A 20 8.74 -4.73 -10.23
N TYR A 21 9.10 -5.29 -11.39
CA TYR A 21 10.04 -4.65 -12.32
C TYR A 21 9.52 -3.29 -12.81
N ARG A 22 8.23 -3.20 -13.14
CA ARG A 22 7.62 -1.95 -13.60
C ARG A 22 7.55 -0.90 -12.50
N LEU A 23 7.30 -1.32 -11.26
CA LEU A 23 7.35 -0.45 -10.07
C LEU A 23 8.76 0.12 -9.89
N VAL A 24 9.80 -0.74 -9.86
CA VAL A 24 11.20 -0.31 -9.62
C VAL A 24 11.76 0.55 -10.76
N LYS A 25 11.39 0.27 -12.01
CA LYS A 25 11.88 1.02 -13.18
C LYS A 25 11.47 2.50 -13.18
N SER A 26 10.39 2.86 -12.48
CA SER A 26 9.94 4.24 -12.33
C SER A 26 10.19 4.74 -10.91
N VAL A 27 11.46 4.96 -10.56
CA VAL A 27 11.86 5.56 -9.27
C VAL A 27 11.14 6.90 -9.06
N THR A 28 11.00 7.70 -10.13
CA THR A 28 10.22 8.94 -10.12
C THR A 28 8.74 8.69 -9.79
N GLY A 29 8.15 7.62 -10.34
CA GLY A 29 6.78 7.21 -10.02
C GLY A 29 6.60 6.78 -8.56
N LEU A 30 7.57 6.06 -8.00
CA LEU A 30 7.56 5.70 -6.58
C LEU A 30 7.57 6.94 -5.68
N ILE A 31 8.40 7.93 -6.01
CA ILE A 31 8.49 9.18 -5.25
C ILE A 31 7.17 9.95 -5.33
N ILE A 32 6.58 10.10 -6.52
CA ILE A 32 5.29 10.79 -6.68
C ILE A 32 4.20 10.05 -5.90
N ASN A 33 4.13 8.72 -6.00
CA ASN A 33 3.17 7.90 -5.28
C ASN A 33 3.34 8.01 -3.75
N ALA A 34 4.58 8.03 -3.27
CA ALA A 34 4.87 8.22 -1.86
C ALA A 34 4.39 9.59 -1.38
N VAL A 35 4.72 10.66 -2.11
CA VAL A 35 4.32 12.03 -1.77
C VAL A 35 2.80 12.16 -1.79
N VAL A 36 2.12 11.71 -2.85
CA VAL A 36 0.66 11.75 -2.96
C VAL A 36 0.00 10.94 -1.85
N GLY A 37 0.51 9.74 -1.54
CA GLY A 37 -0.05 8.90 -0.48
C GLY A 37 0.15 9.49 0.92
N VAL A 38 1.30 10.10 1.20
CA VAL A 38 1.54 10.81 2.47
C VAL A 38 0.60 12.02 2.60
N ILE A 39 0.43 12.80 1.52
CA ILE A 39 -0.50 13.93 1.51
C ILE A 39 -1.93 13.43 1.78
N LEU A 40 -2.35 12.33 1.15
CA LEU A 40 -3.67 11.75 1.38
C LEU A 40 -3.86 11.26 2.81
N LEU A 41 -2.89 10.52 3.37
CA LEU A 41 -2.93 10.10 4.77
C LEU A 41 -3.01 11.28 5.73
N TRP A 42 -2.26 12.34 5.44
CA TRP A 42 -2.32 13.58 6.21
C TRP A 42 -3.71 14.23 6.13
N VAL A 43 -4.31 14.32 4.94
CA VAL A 43 -5.68 14.83 4.76
C VAL A 43 -6.70 13.96 5.49
N ILE A 44 -6.58 12.63 5.45
CA ILE A 44 -7.46 11.70 6.16
C ILE A 44 -7.40 11.94 7.67
N ASN A 45 -6.19 12.10 8.22
CA ASN A 45 -5.99 12.41 9.63
C ASN A 45 -6.52 13.81 9.99
N LEU A 46 -6.31 14.82 9.12
CA LEU A 46 -6.83 16.17 9.33
C LEU A 46 -8.36 16.23 9.36
N VAL A 47 -9.02 15.48 8.49
CA VAL A 47 -10.49 15.38 8.44
C VAL A 47 -11.02 14.55 9.61
N GLY A 48 -10.15 13.91 10.39
CA GLY A 48 -10.54 13.06 11.52
C GLY A 48 -11.35 11.84 11.08
N LEU A 49 -11.12 11.35 9.85
CA LEU A 49 -11.89 10.25 9.27
C LEU A 49 -11.81 8.99 10.15
N MET A 50 -10.62 8.74 10.73
CA MET A 50 -10.40 7.66 11.68
C MET A 50 -11.12 7.90 13.02
N GLY A 51 -11.11 9.15 13.50
CA GLY A 51 -11.83 9.58 14.69
C GLY A 51 -13.34 9.39 14.59
N MET A 52 -13.94 9.59 13.41
CA MET A 52 -15.35 9.29 13.15
C MET A 52 -15.70 7.80 13.33
N VAL A 53 -14.72 6.92 13.17
CA VAL A 53 -14.87 5.46 13.32
C VAL A 53 -14.42 4.98 14.72
N GLY A 54 -14.07 5.91 15.62
CA GLY A 54 -13.61 5.58 16.98
C GLY A 54 -12.23 4.92 17.02
N ARG A 55 -11.41 5.11 15.97
CA ARG A 55 -10.03 4.62 15.87
C ARG A 55 -9.05 5.79 15.99
N PRO A 56 -7.84 5.55 16.52
CA PRO A 56 -6.78 6.56 16.52
C PRO A 56 -6.33 6.86 15.08
N ASP A 57 -5.72 8.02 14.87
CA ASP A 57 -5.19 8.42 13.57
C ASP A 57 -4.18 7.43 13.00
N ILE A 58 -4.04 7.41 11.67
CA ILE A 58 -3.11 6.51 10.99
C ILE A 58 -1.69 7.06 11.18
N PRO A 59 -0.75 6.30 11.76
CA PRO A 59 0.61 6.78 11.96
C PRO A 59 1.33 6.96 10.62
N ILE A 60 1.83 8.16 10.34
CA ILE A 60 2.66 8.44 9.17
C ILE A 60 4.11 8.07 9.52
N ASN A 61 4.57 6.93 9.02
CA ASN A 61 5.88 6.36 9.31
C ASN A 61 6.48 5.71 8.04
N ILE A 62 7.68 5.16 8.17
CA ILE A 62 8.38 4.53 7.04
C ILE A 62 7.57 3.39 6.39
N ILE A 63 6.85 2.57 7.17
CA ILE A 63 6.01 1.48 6.60
C ILE A 63 4.88 2.06 5.76
N THR A 64 4.09 2.99 6.32
CA THR A 64 2.94 3.56 5.62
C THR A 64 3.38 4.35 4.38
N VAL A 65 4.51 5.04 4.44
CA VAL A 65 5.14 5.69 3.28
C VAL A 65 5.54 4.67 2.22
N LEU A 66 6.15 3.54 2.59
CA LEU A 66 6.53 2.46 1.66
C LEU A 66 5.31 1.81 1.00
N VAL A 67 4.26 1.52 1.76
CA VAL A 67 3.01 0.97 1.25
C VAL A 67 2.36 1.94 0.26
N CYS A 68 2.38 3.23 0.58
CA CYS A 68 1.93 4.30 -0.33
C CYS A 68 2.85 4.48 -1.55
N ALA A 69 4.16 4.32 -1.41
CA ALA A 69 5.09 4.43 -2.53
C ALA A 69 4.86 3.33 -3.58
N ILE A 70 4.65 2.11 -3.09
CA ILE A 70 4.44 0.92 -3.93
C ILE A 70 3.02 0.91 -4.50
N GLY A 71 2.00 1.20 -3.68
CA GLY A 71 0.59 1.13 -4.07
C GLY A 71 -0.02 2.44 -4.58
N GLY A 72 0.66 3.58 -4.41
CA GLY A 72 0.07 4.91 -4.64
C GLY A 72 -1.19 5.12 -3.81
N VAL A 73 -2.23 5.63 -4.45
CA VAL A 73 -3.56 5.81 -3.85
C VAL A 73 -4.15 4.49 -3.35
N PHE A 74 -3.92 3.37 -4.05
CA PHE A 74 -4.35 2.05 -3.56
C PHE A 74 -3.63 1.67 -2.26
N GLY A 75 -2.37 2.08 -2.10
CA GLY A 75 -1.62 1.91 -0.85
C GLY A 75 -2.31 2.58 0.33
N VAL A 76 -2.84 3.79 0.13
CA VAL A 76 -3.61 4.54 1.16
C VAL A 76 -4.86 3.75 1.57
N ILE A 77 -5.62 3.24 0.60
CA ILE A 77 -6.82 2.43 0.87
C ILE A 77 -6.46 1.17 1.66
N ILE A 78 -5.37 0.50 1.29
CA ILE A 78 -4.88 -0.69 2.01
C ILE A 78 -4.50 -0.33 3.45
N THR A 79 -3.78 0.78 3.67
CA THR A 79 -3.42 1.21 5.03
C THR A 79 -4.65 1.56 5.86
N LEU A 80 -5.67 2.21 5.28
CA LEU A 80 -6.95 2.46 5.91
C LEU A 80 -7.61 1.15 6.36
N VAL A 81 -7.73 0.18 5.45
CA VAL A 81 -8.37 -1.11 5.74
C VAL A 81 -7.59 -1.88 6.82
N LEU A 82 -6.26 -1.95 6.71
CA LEU A 82 -5.42 -2.61 7.72
C LEU A 82 -5.57 -1.95 9.10
N HIS A 83 -5.57 -0.62 9.15
CA HIS A 83 -5.76 0.13 10.39
C HIS A 83 -7.16 -0.05 10.97
N LEU A 84 -8.19 -0.20 10.13
CA LEU A 84 -9.57 -0.57 10.53
C LEU A 84 -9.69 -2.03 10.99
N LEU A 85 -8.88 -2.93 10.49
CA LEU A 85 -8.79 -4.30 10.98
C LEU A 85 -7.98 -4.41 12.28
N GLY A 86 -7.28 -3.35 12.68
CA GLY A 86 -6.54 -3.28 13.94
C GLY A 86 -5.11 -3.80 13.84
N PHE A 87 -4.57 -3.92 12.62
CA PHE A 87 -3.16 -4.25 12.44
C PHE A 87 -2.29 -3.05 12.83
N PRO A 88 -1.23 -3.26 13.64
CA PRO A 88 -0.31 -2.20 13.99
C PRO A 88 0.47 -1.79 12.74
N LEU A 89 0.31 -0.53 12.34
CA LEU A 89 1.07 0.09 11.26
C LEU A 89 2.25 0.90 11.78
N SER A 90 2.45 0.97 13.10
CA SER A 90 3.58 1.61 13.76
C SER A 90 4.70 0.60 14.04
N ILE A 91 5.94 0.98 13.76
CA ILE A 91 7.14 0.38 14.37
C ILE A 91 7.51 1.27 15.56
#